data_AF-A0A8H7KI70-F1
#
_entry.id   AF-A0A8H7KI70-F1
#
_cell.length_a   1.000
_cell.length_b   1.000
_cell.length_c   1.000
_cell.angle_alpha   90.00
_cell.angle_beta   90.00
_cell.angle_gamma   90.00
#
_symmetry.space_group_name_H-M   'P 1'
#
loop_
_entity.id
_entity.type
_entity.pdbx_description
1 polymer ?
#
loop_
_entity_poly.entity_id
_entity_poly.type
_entity_poly.pdbx_seq_one_letter_code
_entity_poly.pdbx_strand_id
1 'polypeptide(L)' 'MAHGPLKEDPAINRFNTMRESAYLRFRWTPTTVRTTMLGFVLVPLAIYYIADRHDARWDWTAKRRGESLAIRSE' A
#
# COMPACT_ATOMS: atom_id res chain seq x y z
N MET A 1 -25.17 39.59 -1.73
CA MET A 1 -24.57 38.27 -1.49
C MET A 1 -23.08 38.40 -1.72
N ALA A 2 -22.28 38.12 -0.70
CA ALA A 2 -20.85 38.41 -0.68
C ALA A 2 -20.11 37.60 -1.75
N HIS A 3 -19.46 38.29 -2.69
CA HIS A 3 -18.49 37.66 -3.59
C HIS A 3 -17.17 37.52 -2.82
N GLY A 4 -16.87 36.31 -2.36
CA GLY A 4 -15.54 35.99 -1.85
C GLY A 4 -14.47 36.20 -2.94
N PRO A 5 -13.18 36.27 -2.58
CA PRO A 5 -12.11 36.55 -3.53
C PRO A 5 -11.95 35.46 -4.60
N LEU A 6 -12.54 34.28 -4.40
CA LEU A 6 -12.51 33.15 -5.31
C LEU A 6 -13.83 33.02 -6.06
N LYS A 7 -13.74 32.86 -7.38
CA LYS A 7 -14.87 32.43 -8.21
C LYS A 7 -15.08 30.94 -8.01
N GLU A 8 -16.06 30.59 -7.20
CA GLU A 8 -16.45 29.20 -6.94
C GLU A 8 -17.03 28.55 -8.20
N ASP A 9 -16.39 27.47 -8.66
CA ASP A 9 -16.94 26.61 -9.71
C ASP A 9 -17.79 25.51 -9.06
N PRO A 10 -19.11 25.46 -9.33
CA PRO A 10 -19.97 24.43 -8.77
C PRO A 10 -19.54 23.00 -9.18
N ALA A 11 -18.88 22.81 -10.32
CA ALA A 11 -18.38 21.51 -10.75
C ALA A 11 -17.24 21.01 -9.83
N ILE A 12 -16.30 21.89 -9.49
CA ILE A 12 -15.19 21.59 -8.58
C ILE A 12 -15.73 21.26 -7.19
N ASN A 13 -16.66 22.05 -6.68
CA ASN A 13 -17.24 21.84 -5.35
C ASN A 13 -18.02 20.53 -5.26
N ARG A 14 -18.74 20.13 -6.33
CA ARG A 14 -19.42 18.84 -6.40
C ARG A 14 -18.43 17.67 -6.46
N PHE A 15 -17.36 17.80 -7.24
CA PHE A 15 -16.31 16.76 -7.29
C PHE A 15 -15.62 16.58 -5.94
N ASN A 16 -15.32 17.68 -5.24
CA ASN A 16 -14.77 17.63 -3.90
C ASN A 16 -15.73 16.91 -2.94
N THR A 17 -16.99 17.33 -2.93
CA THR A 17 -18.04 16.70 -2.09
C THR A 17 -18.19 15.22 -2.40
N MET A 18 -18.16 14.81 -3.67
CA MET A 18 -18.24 13.40 -4.08
C MET A 18 -17.06 12.59 -3.53
N ARG A 19 -15.83 13.11 -3.62
CA ARG A 19 -14.63 12.42 -3.10
C ARG A 19 -14.64 12.31 -1.57
N GLU A 20 -14.96 13.40 -0.88
CA GLU A 20 -15.02 13.44 0.58
C GLU A 20 -16.13 12.53 1.13
N SER A 21 -17.28 12.50 0.47
CA SER A 21 -18.44 11.66 0.88
C SER A 21 -18.45 10.26 0.27
N ALA A 22 -17.36 9.83 -0.38
CA ALA A 22 -17.31 8.54 -1.08
C ALA A 22 -17.52 7.35 -0.13
N TYR A 23 -17.00 7.42 1.10
CA TYR A 23 -17.10 6.34 2.10
C TYR A 23 -18.55 6.09 2.54
N LEU A 24 -19.41 7.12 2.57
CA LEU A 24 -20.82 7.00 2.94
C LEU A 24 -21.62 6.17 1.94
N ARG A 25 -21.18 6.14 0.69
CA ARG A 25 -21.85 5.42 -0.41
C ARG A 25 -21.10 4.17 -0.85
N PHE A 26 -20.07 3.78 -0.09
CA PHE A 26 -19.26 2.62 -0.42
C PHE A 26 -20.05 1.32 -0.33
N ARG A 27 -19.78 0.39 -1.24
CA ARG A 27 -20.40 -0.94 -1.28
C ARG A 27 -19.35 -2.00 -1.58
N TRP A 28 -19.47 -3.13 -0.89
CA TRP A 28 -18.69 -4.32 -1.23
C TRP A 28 -19.23 -4.93 -2.52
N THR A 29 -18.42 -4.83 -3.57
CA THR A 29 -18.66 -5.47 -4.86
C THR A 29 -17.52 -6.46 -5.11
N PRO A 30 -17.69 -7.46 -5.98
CA PRO A 30 -16.60 -8.40 -6.27
C PRO A 30 -15.30 -7.71 -6.68
N THR A 31 -15.38 -6.58 -7.38
CA THR A 31 -14.22 -5.77 -7.76
C THR A 31 -13.55 -5.11 -6.55
N THR A 32 -14.31 -4.40 -5.70
CA THR A 32 -13.72 -3.70 -4.53
C THR A 32 -13.15 -4.67 -3.51
N VAL A 33 -13.80 -5.84 -3.32
CA VAL A 33 -13.29 -6.92 -2.47
C VAL A 33 -11.96 -7.44 -3.01
N ARG A 34 -11.84 -7.74 -4.31
CA ARG A 34 -10.58 -8.21 -4.92
C ARG A 34 -9.45 -7.20 -4.72
N THR A 35 -9.70 -5.92 -5.01
CA THR A 35 -8.71 -4.85 -4.81
C THR A 35 -8.27 -4.76 -3.35
N THR A 36 -9.22 -4.85 -2.42
CA THR A 36 -8.91 -4.77 -0.98
C THR A 36 -8.10 -5.98 -0.52
N MET A 37 -8.49 -7.20 -0.91
CA MET A 37 -7.77 -8.42 -0.55
C MET A 37 -6.36 -8.45 -1.12
N LEU A 38 -6.17 -8.03 -2.38
CA LEU A 38 -4.84 -7.96 -2.98
C LEU A 38 -3.97 -6.90 -2.29
N GLY A 39 -4.48 -5.67 -2.15
CA GLY A 39 -3.69 -4.54 -1.66
C GLY A 39 -3.41 -4.55 -0.16
N PHE A 40 -4.39 -4.95 0.66
CA PHE A 40 -4.29 -4.85 2.12
C PHE A 40 -4.00 -6.17 2.82
N VAL A 41 -4.20 -7.31 2.15
CA VAL A 41 -3.96 -8.63 2.77
C VAL A 41 -2.80 -9.33 2.08
N LEU A 42 -2.93 -9.65 0.80
CA LEU A 42 -1.97 -10.50 0.10
C LEU A 42 -0.60 -9.84 -0.03
N VAL A 43 -0.53 -8.56 -0.43
CA VAL A 43 0.75 -7.86 -0.60
C VAL A 43 1.48 -7.70 0.74
N PRO A 44 0.87 -7.17 1.82
CA PRO A 44 1.55 -7.05 3.11
C PRO A 44 1.98 -8.40 3.69
N LEU A 45 1.13 -9.43 3.58
CA LEU A 45 1.45 -10.76 4.08
C LEU A 45 2.61 -11.39 3.30
N ALA A 46 2.64 -11.25 1.97
CA ALA A 46 3.75 -11.72 1.15
C ALA A 46 5.07 -11.03 1.51
N ILE A 47 5.05 -9.71 1.69
CA ILE A 47 6.23 -8.95 2.12
C ILE A 47 6.69 -9.41 3.50
N TYR A 48 5.77 -9.51 4.46
CA TYR A 48 6.08 -9.99 5.81
C TYR A 48 6.68 -11.40 5.79
N TYR A 49 6.10 -12.32 5.02
CA TYR A 49 6.60 -13.69 4.90
C TYR A 49 8.01 -13.75 4.33
N ILE A 50 8.29 -12.96 3.27
CA ILE A 50 9.64 -12.90 2.69
C ILE A 50 10.62 -12.31 3.70
N ALA A 51 10.24 -11.22 4.37
CA ALA A 51 11.05 -10.58 5.39
C ALA A 51 11.37 -11.57 6.52
N ASP A 52 10.36 -12.18 7.15
CA ASP A 52 10.54 -13.17 8.23
C ASP A 52 11.46 -14.33 7.81
N ARG A 53 11.34 -14.79 6.56
CA ARG A 53 12.18 -15.89 6.06
C ARG A 53 13.62 -15.49 5.76
N HIS A 54 13.88 -14.24 5.41
CA HIS A 54 15.20 -13.79 4.94
C HIS A 54 15.90 -12.86 5.93
N ASP A 55 15.19 -12.41 6.96
CA ASP A 55 15.73 -11.57 8.01
C ASP A 55 16.84 -12.31 8.76
N ALA A 56 17.94 -11.59 9.00
CA ALA A 56 19.14 -12.10 9.64
C ALA A 56 19.68 -13.45 9.10
N ARG A 57 19.36 -13.82 7.84
CA ARG A 57 19.87 -15.07 7.24
C ARG A 57 21.15 -14.87 6.44
N TRP A 58 21.46 -13.65 6.07
CA TRP A 58 22.54 -13.33 5.15
C TRP A 58 23.56 -12.41 5.82
N ASP A 59 24.83 -12.80 5.80
CA ASP A 59 25.95 -11.96 6.23
C ASP A 59 26.99 -11.90 5.13
N TRP A 60 27.19 -10.69 4.61
CA TRP A 60 28.10 -10.42 3.51
C TRP A 60 29.37 -9.72 4.00
N THR A 61 29.48 -9.50 5.31
CA THR A 61 30.60 -8.80 5.92
C THR A 61 31.88 -9.59 5.72
N ALA A 62 32.84 -9.00 5.00
CA ALA A 62 34.17 -9.56 4.74
C ALA A 62 34.20 -10.97 4.09
N LYS A 63 33.13 -11.41 3.43
CA LYS A 63 33.07 -12.71 2.74
C LYS A 63 33.96 -12.74 1.50
N ARG A 64 34.71 -13.84 1.30
CA ARG A 64 35.58 -14.06 0.14
C ARG A 64 34.89 -14.82 -0.98
N ARG A 65 35.49 -14.83 -2.17
CA ARG A 65 35.00 -15.61 -3.32
C ARG A 65 34.90 -17.09 -2.96
N GLY A 66 33.71 -17.66 -3.10
CA GLY A 66 33.42 -19.07 -2.82
C GLY A 66 32.93 -19.34 -1.39
N GLU A 67 32.92 -18.34 -0.51
CA GLU A 67 32.38 -18.50 0.84
C GLU A 67 30.85 -18.33 0.86
N SER A 68 30.17 -19.11 1.69
CA SER A 68 28.72 -19.01 1.85
C SER A 68 28.32 -17.70 2.53
N LEU A 69 27.30 -17.05 1.97
CA LEU A 69 26.68 -15.83 2.50
C LEU A 69 25.59 -16.12 3.53
N ALA A 70 25.13 -17.37 3.63
CA ALA A 70 24.13 -17.76 4.62
C ALA A 70 24.78 -17.89 6.00
N ILE A 71 24.16 -17.31 7.03
CA ILE A 71 24.64 -17.34 8.42
C ILE A 71 24.48 -18.75 9.02
N ARG A 72 23.39 -19.45 8.68
CA ARG A 72 23.19 -20.86 9.01
C ARG A 72 23.37 -21.71 7.75
N SER A 73 24.41 -22.53 7.74
CA SER A 73 24.51 -23.69 6.86
C SER A 73 23.83 -24.86 7.56
N GLU A 74 22.62 -25.22 7.12
CA GLU A 74 22.17 -26.62 7.23
C GLU A 74 22.79 -27.45 6.10
#